data_AF-A0AAI9H2X0-F1
#
_entry.id   AF-A0AAI9H2X0-F1
#
_cell.length_a   1.000
_cell.length_b   1.000
_cell.length_c   1.000
_cell.angle_alpha   90.00
_cell.angle_beta   90.00
_cell.angle_gamma   90.00
#
_symmetry.space_group_name_H-M   'P 1'
#
loop_
_entity.id
_entity.type
_entity.pdbx_description
1 polymer ?
#
loop_
_entity_poly.entity_id
_entity_poly.type
_entity_poly.pdbx_seq_one_letter_code
_entity_poly.pdbx_strand_id
1 'polypeptide(L)'
;MFLKTEQFEYNGVSVTLSELSALQRIEHLALLKRRAEEAEATGNLQVSVEDLVRTGAFLVAMSLWHNHPQKTQSPSMNEAVMKIEQEVLTTWPADAIARAEDVVLCLSGMIEAVRPDNDITEVAKNNTLTDDDFSAGKSSTVS
;
A
#
# COMPACT_ATOMS: atom_id res chain seq x y z
N MET A 1 -10.05 -6.03 -18.23
CA MET A 1 -9.49 -4.99 -17.35
C MET A 1 -8.12 -5.50 -16.93
N PHE A 2 -7.05 -4.78 -17.27
CA PHE A 2 -5.69 -5.17 -16.94
C PHE A 2 -5.28 -4.46 -15.64
N LEU A 3 -4.62 -5.20 -14.76
CA LEU A 3 -4.01 -4.65 -13.56
C LEU A 3 -2.88 -3.69 -13.97
N LYS A 4 -2.75 -2.54 -13.31
CA LYS A 4 -1.57 -1.68 -13.48
C LYS A 4 -0.33 -2.46 -13.09
N THR A 5 0.76 -2.26 -13.83
CA THR A 5 2.04 -2.91 -13.58
C THR A 5 3.18 -1.90 -13.60
N GLU A 6 4.18 -2.11 -12.77
CA GLU A 6 5.42 -1.32 -12.73
C GLU A 6 6.63 -2.23 -12.71
N GLN A 7 7.70 -1.80 -13.38
CA GLN A 7 8.96 -2.51 -13.37
C GLN A 7 9.79 -2.05 -12.17
N PHE A 8 10.03 -2.97 -11.24
CA PHE A 8 10.85 -2.76 -10.06
C PHE A 8 12.24 -3.30 -10.32
N GLU A 9 13.25 -2.43 -10.20
CA GLU A 9 14.66 -2.82 -10.32
C GLU A 9 15.37 -2.67 -8.98
N TYR A 10 16.05 -3.73 -8.58
CA TYR A 10 16.87 -3.75 -7.36
C TYR A 10 18.16 -4.50 -7.63
N ASN A 11 19.31 -3.86 -7.37
CA ASN A 11 20.64 -4.43 -7.59
C ASN A 11 20.84 -5.05 -8.99
N GLY A 12 20.26 -4.43 -10.03
CA GLY A 12 20.34 -4.92 -11.42
C GLY A 12 19.41 -6.10 -11.75
N VAL A 13 18.56 -6.52 -10.81
CA VAL A 13 17.47 -7.49 -11.05
C VAL A 13 16.17 -6.72 -11.24
N SER A 14 15.53 -6.91 -12.40
CA SER A 14 14.23 -6.29 -12.70
C SER A 14 13.11 -7.32 -12.58
N VAL A 15 12.04 -6.98 -11.87
CA VAL A 15 10.80 -7.75 -11.80
C VAL A 15 9.59 -6.87 -12.10
N THR A 16 8.47 -7.47 -12.51
CA THR A 16 7.23 -6.74 -12.79
C THR A 16 6.25 -6.90 -11.65
N LEU A 17 6.01 -5.82 -10.92
CA LEU A 17 5.02 -5.72 -9.86
C LEU A 17 3.67 -5.31 -10.46
N SER A 18 2.57 -5.84 -9.92
CA SER A 18 1.21 -5.54 -10.34
C SER A 18 0.40 -4.93 -9.19
N GLU A 19 -0.62 -4.14 -9.50
CA GLU A 19 -1.58 -3.68 -8.52
C GLU A 19 -2.34 -4.86 -7.88
N LEU A 20 -2.72 -4.70 -6.62
CA LEU A 20 -3.55 -5.67 -5.92
C LEU A 20 -5.00 -5.51 -6.36
N SER A 21 -5.65 -6.63 -6.67
CA SER A 21 -7.09 -6.66 -6.87
C SER A 21 -7.83 -6.25 -5.59
N ALA A 22 -9.11 -5.86 -5.71
CA ALA A 22 -9.93 -5.49 -4.56
C ALA A 22 -9.98 -6.58 -3.48
N LEU A 23 -10.05 -7.85 -3.87
CA LEU A 23 -10.04 -8.98 -2.94
C LEU A 23 -8.70 -9.10 -2.21
N GLN A 24 -7.59 -8.97 -2.94
CA GLN A 24 -6.25 -9.04 -2.36
C GLN A 24 -6.00 -7.89 -1.37
N ARG A 25 -6.52 -6.68 -1.65
CA ARG A 25 -6.46 -5.55 -0.71
C ARG A 25 -7.25 -5.83 0.58
N ILE A 26 -8.44 -6.41 0.47
CA ILE A 26 -9.24 -6.79 1.65
C ILE A 26 -8.52 -7.86 2.48
N GLU A 27 -7.90 -8.84 1.81
CA GLU A 27 -7.14 -9.90 2.47
C GLU A 27 -5.92 -9.34 3.22
N HIS A 28 -5.20 -8.40 2.61
CA HIS A 28 -4.10 -7.70 3.27
C HIS A 28 -4.55 -6.92 4.51
N LEU A 29 -5.66 -6.16 4.41
CA LEU A 29 -6.22 -5.43 5.55
C LEU A 29 -6.68 -6.37 6.67
N ALA A 30 -7.27 -7.52 6.31
CA ALA A 30 -7.68 -8.53 7.29
C ALA A 30 -6.47 -9.17 8.00
N LEU A 31 -5.37 -9.40 7.27
CA LEU A 31 -4.12 -9.89 7.86
C LEU A 31 -3.54 -8.87 8.86
N LEU A 32 -3.45 -7.60 8.47
CA LEU A 32 -2.97 -6.52 9.35
C LEU A 32 -3.82 -6.40 10.61
N LYS A 33 -5.15 -6.43 10.45
CA LYS A 33 -6.08 -6.38 11.58
C LYS A 33 -5.87 -7.55 12.54
N ARG A 34 -5.75 -8.78 12.03
CA ARG A 34 -5.50 -9.97 12.86
C ARG A 34 -4.21 -9.82 13.66
N ARG A 35 -3.12 -9.39 13.01
CA ARG A 35 -1.84 -9.22 13.70
C ARG A 35 -1.89 -8.12 14.77
N ALA A 36 -2.60 -7.02 14.51
CA ALA A 36 -2.83 -5.99 15.52
C ALA A 36 -3.60 -6.54 16.72
N GLU A 37 -4.68 -7.30 16.50
CA GLU A 37 -5.46 -7.94 17.57
C GLU A 37 -4.62 -8.96 18.36
N GLU A 38 -3.76 -9.73 17.69
CA GLU A 38 -2.82 -10.66 18.34
C GLU A 38 -1.76 -9.93 19.18
N ALA A 39 -1.19 -8.83 18.68
CA ALA A 39 -0.22 -8.02 19.42
C ALA A 39 -0.83 -7.39 20.69
N GLU A 40 -2.06 -6.87 20.58
CA GLU A 40 -2.85 -6.34 21.70
C GLU A 40 -3.17 -7.45 22.73
N ALA A 41 -3.59 -8.63 22.26
CA ALA A 41 -3.91 -9.77 23.13
C ALA A 41 -2.68 -10.33 23.86
N THR A 42 -1.51 -10.29 23.23
CA THR A 42 -0.26 -10.78 23.82
C THR A 42 0.41 -9.73 24.72
N GLY A 43 -0.13 -8.51 24.77
CA GLY A 43 0.45 -7.38 25.51
C GLY A 43 1.82 -6.93 24.96
N ASN A 44 2.16 -7.38 23.76
CA ASN A 44 3.47 -7.19 23.15
C ASN A 44 3.29 -6.36 21.88
N LEU A 45 3.12 -5.05 22.06
CA LEU A 45 2.95 -4.06 20.99
C LEU A 45 4.26 -3.83 20.18
N GLN A 46 5.26 -4.70 20.34
CA GLN A 46 6.49 -4.61 19.56
C GLN A 46 6.26 -5.37 18.25
N VAL A 47 6.04 -4.62 17.18
CA VAL A 47 6.13 -5.15 15.81
C VAL A 47 7.60 -5.48 15.56
N SER A 48 7.93 -6.76 15.40
CA SER A 48 9.28 -7.17 15.05
C SER A 48 9.60 -6.73 13.62
N VAL A 49 10.87 -6.45 13.35
CA VAL A 49 11.35 -6.23 11.98
C VAL A 49 11.03 -7.45 11.10
N GLU A 50 11.04 -8.66 11.67
CA GLU A 50 10.66 -9.87 10.96
C GLU A 50 9.17 -9.87 10.56
N ASP A 51 8.29 -9.35 11.40
CA ASP A 51 6.85 -9.29 11.08
C ASP A 51 6.58 -8.31 9.95
N LEU A 52 7.30 -7.18 9.94
CA LEU A 52 7.23 -6.18 8.87
C LEU A 52 7.73 -6.78 7.56
N VAL A 53 8.90 -7.39 7.56
CA VAL A 53 9.48 -8.04 6.36
C VAL A 53 8.56 -9.14 5.83
N ARG A 54 7.97 -9.96 6.71
CA ARG A 54 7.02 -11.00 6.32
C ARG A 54 5.74 -10.42 5.72
N THR A 55 5.23 -9.33 6.30
CA THR A 55 4.05 -8.63 5.76
C THR A 55 4.33 -8.05 4.38
N GLY A 56 5.45 -7.34 4.22
CA GLY A 56 5.87 -6.80 2.94
C GLY A 56 6.11 -7.90 1.90
N ALA A 57 6.74 -9.01 2.28
CA ALA A 57 6.99 -10.14 1.38
C ALA A 57 5.69 -10.79 0.89
N PHE A 58 4.70 -10.95 1.77
CA PHE A 58 3.38 -11.45 1.40
C PHE A 58 2.70 -10.52 0.39
N LEU A 59 2.74 -9.22 0.63
CA LEU A 59 2.15 -8.22 -0.27
C LEU A 59 2.83 -8.21 -1.65
N VAL A 60 4.16 -8.26 -1.67
CA VAL A 60 4.96 -8.38 -2.90
C VAL A 60 4.64 -9.70 -3.63
N ALA A 61 4.46 -10.80 -2.90
CA ALA A 61 4.10 -12.09 -3.49
C ALA A 61 2.73 -12.08 -4.17
N MET A 62 1.74 -11.43 -3.56
CA MET A 62 0.40 -11.25 -4.15
C MET A 62 0.45 -10.44 -5.46
N SER A 63 1.37 -9.47 -5.54
CA SER A 63 1.63 -8.66 -6.72
C SER A 63 2.37 -9.44 -7.82
N LEU A 64 3.44 -10.17 -7.46
CA LEU A 64 4.22 -11.00 -8.37
C LEU A 64 3.41 -12.17 -8.93
N TRP A 65 2.47 -12.71 -8.16
CA TRP A 65 1.62 -13.83 -8.55
C TRP A 65 0.94 -13.64 -9.90
N HIS A 66 0.58 -12.40 -10.26
CA HIS A 66 -0.07 -12.10 -11.54
C HIS A 66 0.79 -12.44 -12.77
N ASN A 67 2.11 -12.34 -12.64
CA ASN A 67 3.10 -12.62 -13.67
C ASN A 67 3.91 -13.90 -13.42
N HIS A 68 3.69 -14.57 -12.27
CA HIS A 68 4.48 -15.73 -11.88
C HIS A 68 4.03 -17.02 -12.59
N PRO A 69 4.95 -17.91 -12.99
CA PRO A 69 4.60 -19.22 -13.54
C PRO A 69 3.79 -20.11 -12.57
N GLN A 70 3.79 -19.78 -11.27
CA GLN A 70 2.98 -20.48 -10.26
C GLN A 70 1.48 -20.32 -10.49
N LYS A 71 1.04 -19.22 -11.11
CA LYS A 71 -0.38 -18.95 -11.39
C LYS A 71 -1.05 -20.07 -12.19
N THR A 72 -0.30 -20.69 -13.09
CA THR A 72 -0.79 -21.79 -13.95
C THR A 72 -0.52 -23.17 -13.35
N GLN A 73 0.43 -23.28 -12.42
CA GLN A 73 0.89 -24.56 -11.86
C GLN A 73 0.23 -24.91 -10.53
N SER A 74 -0.18 -23.92 -9.74
CA SER A 74 -0.76 -24.14 -8.42
C SER A 74 -2.28 -24.31 -8.49
N PRO A 75 -2.85 -25.21 -7.66
CA PRO A 75 -4.29 -25.45 -7.62
C PRO A 75 -5.07 -24.31 -6.95
N SER A 76 -4.41 -23.47 -6.14
CA SER A 76 -5.02 -22.30 -5.50
C SER A 76 -4.10 -21.08 -5.55
N MET A 77 -4.72 -19.88 -5.58
CA MET A 77 -4.02 -18.60 -5.49
C MET A 77 -3.21 -18.52 -4.18
N ASN A 78 -3.80 -18.94 -3.06
CA ASN A 78 -3.15 -18.84 -1.76
C ASN A 78 -1.87 -19.70 -1.70
N GLU A 79 -1.92 -20.95 -2.16
CA GLU A 79 -0.72 -21.80 -2.20
C GLU A 79 0.36 -21.24 -3.14
N ALA A 80 -0.05 -20.64 -4.25
CA ALA A 80 0.87 -19.98 -5.17
C ALA A 80 1.54 -18.77 -4.51
N VAL A 81 0.76 -17.91 -3.85
CA VAL A 81 1.25 -16.73 -3.14
C VAL A 81 2.19 -17.13 -1.99
N MET A 82 1.87 -18.16 -1.20
CA MET A 82 2.75 -18.64 -0.13
C MET A 82 4.10 -19.13 -0.65
N LYS A 83 4.14 -19.79 -1.81
CA LYS A 83 5.40 -20.23 -2.43
C LYS A 83 6.23 -19.04 -2.89
N ILE A 84 5.59 -18.04 -3.52
CA ILE A 84 6.26 -16.81 -3.97
C ILE A 84 6.73 -15.97 -2.76
N GLU A 85 5.94 -15.89 -1.69
CA GLU A 85 6.34 -15.25 -0.43
C GLU A 85 7.61 -15.89 0.12
N GLN A 86 7.64 -17.23 0.18
CA GLN A 86 8.81 -17.95 0.66
C GLN A 86 10.04 -17.73 -0.23
N GLU A 87 9.84 -17.64 -1.55
CA GLU A 87 10.90 -17.28 -2.50
C GLU A 87 11.41 -15.87 -2.22
N VAL A 88 10.54 -14.88 -2.10
CA VAL A 88 10.89 -13.49 -1.78
C VAL A 88 11.65 -13.41 -0.45
N LEU A 89 11.17 -14.07 0.60
CA LEU A 89 11.84 -14.09 1.91
C LEU A 89 13.24 -14.71 1.90
N THR A 90 13.53 -15.61 0.97
CA THR A 90 14.82 -16.32 0.90
C THR A 90 15.78 -15.70 -0.12
N THR A 91 15.26 -15.00 -1.12
CA THR A 91 16.06 -14.46 -2.23
C THR A 91 16.21 -12.95 -2.18
N TRP A 92 15.29 -12.23 -1.52
CA TRP A 92 15.31 -10.77 -1.47
C TRP A 92 15.80 -10.25 -0.11
N PRO A 93 16.62 -9.19 -0.10
CA PRO A 93 16.96 -8.50 1.14
C PRO A 93 15.74 -7.71 1.66
N ALA A 94 15.70 -7.48 2.99
CA ALA A 94 14.64 -6.73 3.64
C ALA A 94 14.39 -5.35 3.00
N ASP A 95 15.45 -4.66 2.61
CA ASP A 95 15.36 -3.35 1.93
C ASP A 95 14.70 -3.42 0.55
N ALA A 96 14.85 -4.53 -0.17
CA ALA A 96 14.16 -4.74 -1.45
C ALA A 96 12.67 -4.97 -1.23
N ILE A 97 12.34 -5.75 -0.21
CA ILE A 97 10.96 -6.07 0.16
C ILE A 97 10.23 -4.79 0.56
N ALA A 98 10.83 -3.96 1.43
CA ALA A 98 10.23 -2.70 1.86
C ALA A 98 9.98 -1.74 0.68
N ARG A 99 10.93 -1.60 -0.25
CA ARG A 99 10.73 -0.74 -1.43
C ARG A 99 9.69 -1.28 -2.40
N ALA A 100 9.63 -2.60 -2.59
CA ALA A 100 8.64 -3.21 -3.46
C ALA A 100 7.24 -3.15 -2.84
N GLU A 101 7.12 -3.26 -1.51
CA GLU A 101 5.88 -3.04 -0.78
C GLU A 101 5.32 -1.64 -1.06
N ASP A 102 6.14 -0.59 -0.90
CA ASP A 102 5.72 0.80 -1.18
C ASP A 102 5.21 0.97 -2.61
N VAL A 103 5.92 0.40 -3.60
CA VAL A 103 5.51 0.42 -5.00
C VAL A 103 4.15 -0.25 -5.20
N VAL A 104 3.94 -1.45 -4.63
CA VAL A 104 2.68 -2.18 -4.77
C VAL A 104 1.54 -1.45 -4.07
N LEU A 105 1.78 -0.89 -2.89
CA LEU A 105 0.78 -0.10 -2.17
C LEU A 105 0.38 1.16 -2.96
N CYS A 106 1.35 1.84 -3.56
CA CYS A 106 1.14 2.99 -4.43
C CYS A 106 0.33 2.62 -5.69
N LEU A 107 0.74 1.55 -6.40
CA LEU A 107 0.01 1.04 -7.56
C LEU A 107 -1.45 0.68 -7.22
N SER A 108 -1.65 0.11 -6.03
CA SER A 108 -2.94 -0.32 -5.52
C SER A 108 -3.81 0.83 -4.98
N GLY A 109 -3.28 2.07 -4.97
CA GLY A 109 -3.92 3.26 -4.42
C GLY A 109 -4.17 3.19 -2.92
N MET A 110 -3.37 2.40 -2.19
CA MET A 110 -3.47 2.23 -0.74
C MET A 110 -2.63 3.25 0.02
N ILE A 111 -1.55 3.73 -0.58
CA ILE A 111 -0.76 4.87 -0.10
C ILE A 111 -0.65 5.91 -1.21
N GLU A 112 -0.43 7.16 -0.82
CA GLU A 112 -0.18 8.23 -1.78
C GLU A 112 1.23 8.05 -2.37
N ALA A 113 1.34 8.15 -3.70
CA ALA A 113 2.63 8.15 -4.36
C ALA A 113 3.43 9.37 -3.85
N VAL A 114 4.46 9.15 -3.03
CA VAL A 114 5.43 10.22 -2.74
C VAL A 114 6.17 10.47 -4.06
N ARG A 115 5.68 11.43 -4.84
CA ARG A 115 6.44 11.98 -5.95
C ARG A 115 7.71 12.58 -5.35
N PRO A 116 8.91 12.19 -5.79
CA PRO A 116 10.11 12.98 -5.52
C PRO A 116 10.06 14.23 -6.43
N ASP A 117 9.02 15.05 -6.29
CA ASP A 117 9.09 16.42 -6.75
C ASP A 117 9.75 17.20 -5.63
N ASN A 118 11.04 17.46 -5.84
CA ASN A 118 11.63 18.71 -5.43
C ASN A 118 10.71 19.85 -5.90
N ASP A 119 9.78 20.30 -5.07
CA ASP A 119 9.22 21.63 -5.21
C ASP A 119 8.94 22.24 -3.83
N ILE A 120 10.01 22.85 -3.30
CA ILE A 120 9.90 23.88 -2.28
C ILE A 120 9.34 25.11 -3.01
N THR A 121 8.03 25.16 -3.33
CA THR A 121 7.26 26.40 -3.53
C THR A 121 5.79 26.11 -3.84
N GLU A 122 4.90 27.05 -3.49
CA GLU A 122 3.46 27.11 -3.84
C GLU A 122 2.45 26.52 -2.83
N VAL A 123 2.61 26.83 -1.53
CA VAL A 123 1.49 26.92 -0.54
C VAL A 123 1.03 28.37 -0.34
N ALA A 124 0.96 29.16 -1.41
CA ALA A 124 0.45 30.53 -1.30
C ALA A 124 -0.09 31.02 -2.64
N LYS A 125 -1.34 30.66 -3.03
CA LYS A 125 -2.11 31.43 -4.05
C LYS A 125 -3.57 31.00 -4.30
N ASN A 126 -4.24 30.31 -3.39
CA ASN A 126 -5.64 29.92 -3.59
C ASN A 126 -6.63 30.44 -2.52
N ASN A 127 -6.26 31.47 -1.76
CA ASN A 127 -7.24 32.32 -1.09
C ASN A 127 -7.49 33.61 -1.90
N THR A 128 -8.18 33.46 -3.02
CA THR A 128 -8.86 34.57 -3.69
C THR A 128 -10.36 34.33 -3.60
N LEU A 129 -10.94 34.59 -2.43
CA LEU A 129 -12.37 34.80 -2.30
C LEU A 129 -12.60 36.32 -2.43
N THR A 130 -12.98 36.74 -3.62
CA THR A 130 -13.52 38.08 -3.88
C THR A 130 -14.89 38.20 -3.24
N ASP A 131 -14.98 39.14 -2.30
CA ASP A 131 -16.07 40.09 -2.02
C ASP A 131 -17.43 39.84 -2.71
N ASP A 132 -18.48 39.69 -1.88
CA ASP A 132 -19.73 40.42 -2.09
C ASP A 132 -20.38 40.71 -0.73
N ASP A 133 -20.30 41.99 -0.39
CA ASP A 133 -20.99 42.75 0.66
C ASP A 133 -22.53 42.68 0.49
N PHE A 134 -23.28 42.45 1.58
CA PHE A 134 -24.61 43.07 1.80
C PHE A 134 -24.99 43.09 3.30
N SER A 135 -24.55 44.16 3.95
CA SER A 135 -25.28 45.06 4.86
C SER A 135 -26.64 44.67 5.49
N ALA A 136 -26.63 44.64 6.83
CA ALA A 136 -27.58 45.19 7.83
C ALA A 136 -29.08 44.75 7.90
N GLY A 137 -29.47 44.25 9.08
CA GLY A 137 -30.87 44.30 9.55
C GLY A 137 -31.15 43.53 10.85
N LYS A 138 -31.31 44.24 11.97
CA LYS A 138 -31.64 43.73 13.31
C LYS A 138 -33.11 43.27 13.43
N SER A 139 -33.40 42.25 14.22
CA SER A 139 -34.18 42.35 15.49
C SER A 139 -34.68 41.01 16.04
N SER A 140 -34.71 40.95 17.37
CA SER A 140 -35.20 39.94 18.30
C SER A 140 -36.66 39.52 18.11
N THR A 141 -37.04 38.33 18.62
CA THR A 141 -38.02 38.17 19.73
C THR A 141 -38.43 36.70 19.94
N VAL A 142 -38.56 36.37 21.22
CA VAL A 142 -39.06 35.14 21.85
C VAL A 142 -40.54 34.88 21.55
N SER A 143 -40.95 33.62 21.54
CA SER A 143 -42.19 33.12 22.16
C SER A 143 -42.09 31.61 22.37
#